data_AF-C7LXV9-F1
#
_entry.id   AF-C7LXV9-F1
#
_cell.length_a   1.000
_cell.length_b   1.000
_cell.length_c   1.000
_cell.angle_alpha   90.00
_cell.angle_beta   90.00
_cell.angle_gamma   90.00
#
_symmetry.space_group_name_H-M   'P 1'
#
loop_
_entity.id
_entity.type
_entity.pdbx_description
1 polymer ?
#
loop_
_entity_poly.entity_id
_entity_poly.type
_entity_poly.pdbx_seq_one_letter_code
_entity_poly.pdbx_strand_id
1 'polypeptide(L)'
;MGPTKALRLAAVAVAGGALLAACGASAGSNATAACRLVRSSIALWQRANTASGATRSALASQAEVLLERAEPLANIAAGANSGYQPLAATLGEVGRVSEDHLVRALQQECAHPNAASGPLLPSS
;
A
#
# COMPACT_ATOMS: atom_id res chain seq x y z
N MET A 1 1.15 66.10 -14.61
CA MET A 1 2.39 65.31 -14.48
C MET A 1 2.31 64.46 -13.21
N GLY A 2 2.15 63.13 -13.35
CA GLY A 2 2.49 62.06 -12.38
C GLY A 2 1.67 61.89 -11.08
N PRO A 3 1.57 60.68 -10.48
CA PRO A 3 1.69 59.35 -11.08
C PRO A 3 0.55 58.35 -10.71
N THR A 4 0.10 57.62 -11.74
CA THR A 4 -0.20 56.17 -11.81
C THR A 4 -0.92 55.42 -10.69
N LYS A 5 -2.11 54.94 -11.08
CA LYS A 5 -2.67 53.59 -10.82
C LYS A 5 -1.61 52.52 -10.52
N ALA A 6 -1.82 51.73 -9.47
CA ALA A 6 -1.63 50.28 -9.49
C ALA A 6 -2.27 49.66 -8.24
N LEU A 7 -3.54 49.28 -8.35
CA LEU A 7 -4.16 48.32 -7.44
C LEU A 7 -3.39 47.00 -7.61
N ARG A 8 -2.52 46.67 -6.66
CA ARG A 8 -1.80 45.39 -6.65
C ARG A 8 -2.80 44.30 -6.27
N LEU A 9 -3.41 43.67 -7.27
CA LEU A 9 -4.09 42.40 -7.07
C LEU A 9 -3.05 41.36 -6.62
N ALA A 10 -3.28 40.82 -5.43
CA ALA A 10 -2.55 39.70 -4.89
C ALA A 10 -2.70 38.49 -5.81
N ALA A 11 -1.65 38.17 -6.56
CA ALA A 11 -1.50 36.86 -7.18
C ALA A 11 -0.91 35.91 -6.14
N VAL A 12 -1.77 35.38 -5.26
CA VAL A 12 -1.47 34.15 -4.52
C VAL A 12 -1.59 33.02 -5.54
N ALA A 13 -0.50 32.77 -6.27
CA ALA A 13 -0.42 31.64 -7.18
C ALA A 13 -0.50 30.36 -6.34
N VAL A 14 -1.61 29.65 -6.46
CA VAL A 14 -1.83 28.29 -5.99
C VAL A 14 -0.90 27.36 -6.78
N ALA A 15 0.38 27.36 -6.42
CA ALA A 15 1.42 26.50 -7.02
C ALA A 15 1.61 25.21 -6.20
N GLY A 16 0.58 24.75 -5.47
CA GLY A 16 0.65 23.57 -4.63
C GLY A 16 0.19 22.27 -5.31
N GLY A 17 -0.61 22.34 -6.38
CA GLY A 17 -1.31 21.15 -6.91
C GLY A 17 -0.44 20.12 -7.64
N ALA A 18 0.64 20.55 -8.30
CA ALA A 18 1.42 19.69 -9.18
C ALA A 18 2.37 18.73 -8.42
N LEU A 19 2.83 19.11 -7.23
CA LEU A 19 3.74 18.28 -6.43
C LEU A 19 2.99 17.14 -5.70
N LEU A 20 1.74 17.36 -5.28
CA LEU A 20 0.92 16.30 -4.68
C LEU A 20 0.51 15.23 -5.71
N ALA A 21 0.26 15.61 -6.96
CA ALA A 21 -0.08 14.68 -8.02
C ALA A 21 1.05 13.69 -8.33
N ALA A 22 2.31 14.13 -8.27
CA ALA A 22 3.48 13.28 -8.50
C ALA A 22 3.70 12.25 -7.39
N CYS A 23 3.45 12.62 -6.12
CA CYS A 23 3.52 11.69 -4.98
C CYS A 23 2.39 10.64 -5.04
N GLY A 24 1.18 11.04 -5.46
CA GLY A 24 0.07 10.10 -5.65
C GLY A 24 0.32 9.04 -6.75
N ALA A 25 0.98 9.43 -7.84
CA ALA A 25 1.31 8.52 -8.94
C ALA A 25 2.35 7.46 -8.53
N SER A 26 3.35 7.85 -7.73
CA SER A 26 4.32 6.91 -7.18
C SER A 26 3.68 6.01 -6.11
N ALA A 27 2.70 6.49 -5.34
CA ALA A 27 1.96 5.68 -4.38
C ALA A 27 1.25 4.49 -5.06
N GLY A 28 0.48 4.75 -6.13
CA GLY A 28 -0.23 3.70 -6.86
C GLY A 28 0.70 2.67 -7.51
N SER A 29 1.84 3.12 -8.05
CA SER A 29 2.83 2.23 -8.67
C SER A 29 3.48 1.30 -7.64
N ASN A 30 3.85 1.83 -6.47
CA ASN A 30 4.42 1.03 -5.39
C ASN A 30 3.39 0.07 -4.78
N ALA A 31 2.14 0.51 -4.56
CA ALA A 31 1.07 -0.36 -4.09
C ALA A 31 0.79 -1.52 -5.08
N THR A 32 0.77 -1.22 -6.38
CA THR A 32 0.60 -2.25 -7.42
C THR A 32 1.75 -3.26 -7.40
N ALA A 33 2.99 -2.79 -7.23
CA ALA A 33 4.16 -3.64 -7.14
C ALA A 33 4.13 -4.52 -5.87
N ALA A 34 3.76 -3.96 -4.72
CA ALA A 34 3.55 -4.69 -3.47
C ALA A 34 2.47 -5.78 -3.65
N CYS A 35 1.31 -5.43 -4.20
CA CYS A 35 0.21 -6.36 -4.41
C CYS A 35 0.51 -7.47 -5.44
N ARG A 36 1.47 -7.28 -6.33
CA ARG A 36 1.97 -8.36 -7.19
C ARG A 36 2.80 -9.37 -6.38
N LEU A 37 3.66 -8.91 -5.48
CA LEU A 37 4.45 -9.78 -4.61
C LEU A 37 3.54 -10.55 -3.63
N VAL A 38 2.55 -9.88 -3.05
CA VAL A 38 1.51 -10.49 -2.20
C VAL A 38 0.74 -11.59 -2.94
N ARG A 39 0.31 -11.36 -4.18
CA ARG A 39 -0.39 -12.42 -4.95
C ARG A 39 0.51 -13.63 -5.21
N SER A 40 1.80 -13.39 -5.48
CA SER A 40 2.78 -14.47 -5.64
C SER A 40 3.03 -15.23 -4.33
N SER A 41 3.11 -14.54 -3.19
CA SER A 41 3.27 -15.19 -1.88
C SER A 41 2.06 -16.06 -1.53
N ILE A 42 0.84 -15.54 -1.74
CA ILE A 42 -0.41 -16.29 -1.53
C ILE A 42 -0.43 -17.57 -2.39
N ALA A 43 0.00 -17.49 -3.65
CA ALA A 43 0.06 -18.66 -4.52
C ALA A 43 1.08 -19.71 -4.02
N LEU A 44 2.23 -19.28 -3.48
CA LEU A 44 3.21 -20.20 -2.87
C LEU A 44 2.68 -20.80 -1.57
N TRP A 45 2.02 -20.00 -0.73
CA TRP A 45 1.40 -20.45 0.51
C TRP A 45 0.32 -21.50 0.25
N GLN A 46 -0.56 -21.29 -0.73
CA GLN A 46 -1.56 -22.28 -1.15
C GLN A 46 -0.91 -23.60 -1.59
N ARG A 47 0.20 -23.55 -2.33
CA ARG A 47 0.97 -24.74 -2.71
C ARG A 47 1.59 -25.41 -1.47
N ALA A 48 2.13 -24.62 -0.54
CA ALA A 48 2.71 -25.11 0.72
C ALA A 48 1.70 -25.93 1.54
N ASN A 49 0.44 -25.48 1.59
CA ASN A 49 -0.63 -26.17 2.31
C ASN A 49 -0.90 -27.58 1.76
N THR A 50 -0.76 -27.76 0.44
CA THR A 50 -0.92 -29.08 -0.22
C THR A 50 0.36 -29.93 -0.24
N ALA A 51 1.53 -29.32 -0.03
CA ALA A 51 2.83 -30.00 -0.01
C ALA A 51 3.11 -30.67 1.35
N SER A 52 4.19 -31.44 1.47
CA SER A 52 4.60 -32.08 2.74
C SER A 52 6.11 -32.02 2.95
N GLY A 53 6.55 -32.19 4.20
CA GLY A 53 7.97 -32.24 4.56
C GLY A 53 8.73 -31.00 4.13
N ALA A 54 9.96 -31.19 3.62
CA ALA A 54 10.86 -30.11 3.23
C ALA A 54 10.26 -29.18 2.15
N THR A 55 9.43 -29.71 1.24
CA THR A 55 8.79 -28.91 0.19
C THR A 55 7.81 -27.89 0.77
N ARG A 56 7.04 -28.27 1.79
CA ARG A 56 6.15 -27.33 2.49
C ARG A 56 6.95 -26.19 3.11
N SER A 57 8.00 -26.51 3.86
CA SER A 57 8.85 -25.50 4.50
C SER A 57 9.50 -24.57 3.48
N ALA A 58 10.04 -25.10 2.38
CA ALA A 58 10.65 -24.29 1.34
C ALA A 58 9.66 -23.34 0.64
N LEU A 59 8.41 -23.78 0.42
CA LEU A 59 7.37 -22.94 -0.17
C LEU A 59 6.90 -21.84 0.79
N ALA A 60 6.73 -22.17 2.08
CA ALA A 60 6.37 -21.21 3.11
C ALA A 60 7.45 -20.13 3.26
N SER A 61 8.73 -20.50 3.36
CA SER A 61 9.82 -19.51 3.44
C SER A 61 9.90 -18.62 2.20
N GLN A 62 9.63 -19.14 1.00
CA GLN A 62 9.58 -18.31 -0.20
C GLN A 62 8.37 -17.36 -0.21
N ALA A 63 7.24 -17.77 0.36
CA ALA A 63 6.07 -16.91 0.51
C ALA A 63 6.38 -15.74 1.46
N GLU A 64 6.98 -16.02 2.62
CA GLU A 64 7.38 -15.02 3.60
C GLU A 64 8.36 -13.99 3.01
N VAL A 65 9.41 -14.44 2.30
CA VAL A 65 10.37 -13.54 1.63
C VAL A 65 9.70 -12.61 0.63
N LEU A 66 8.65 -13.05 -0.06
CA LEU A 66 7.90 -12.18 -0.96
C LEU A 66 7.09 -11.12 -0.21
N LEU A 67 6.54 -11.45 0.97
CA LEU A 67 5.84 -10.51 1.83
C LEU A 67 6.81 -9.48 2.43
N GLU A 68 7.97 -9.90 2.93
CA GLU A 68 9.03 -8.99 3.42
C GLU A 68 9.50 -8.02 2.32
N ARG A 69 9.57 -8.47 1.06
CA ARG A 69 9.89 -7.61 -0.09
C ARG A 69 8.74 -6.67 -0.48
N ALA A 70 7.50 -7.03 -0.17
CA ALA A 70 6.33 -6.20 -0.44
C ALA A 70 6.20 -5.06 0.57
N GLU A 71 6.57 -5.30 1.83
CA GLU A 71 6.47 -4.34 2.94
C GLU A 71 7.06 -2.95 2.63
N PRO A 72 8.33 -2.79 2.19
CA PRO A 72 8.89 -1.47 1.92
C PRO A 72 8.14 -0.72 0.81
N LEU A 73 7.62 -1.44 -0.20
CA LEU A 73 6.83 -0.83 -1.28
C LEU A 73 5.48 -0.32 -0.74
N ALA A 74 4.83 -1.09 0.12
CA ALA A 74 3.59 -0.67 0.77
C ALA A 74 3.84 0.52 1.71
N ASN A 75 4.94 0.54 2.45
CA ASN A 75 5.34 1.66 3.31
C ASN A 75 5.57 2.95 2.51
N ILE A 76 6.24 2.87 1.35
CA ILE A 76 6.41 4.01 0.44
C ILE A 76 5.04 4.49 -0.08
N ALA A 77 4.18 3.56 -0.47
CA ALA A 77 2.83 3.88 -0.94
C ALA A 77 2.01 4.58 0.15
N ALA A 78 2.04 4.06 1.38
CA ALA A 78 1.32 4.60 2.53
C ALA A 78 1.83 6.00 2.94
N GLY A 79 3.14 6.23 2.85
CA GLY A 79 3.74 7.55 3.10
C GLY A 79 3.32 8.61 2.08
N ALA A 80 3.03 8.20 0.85
CA ALA A 80 2.58 9.10 -0.22
C ALA A 80 1.04 9.21 -0.33
N ASN A 81 0.30 8.20 0.13
CA ASN A 81 -1.16 8.20 0.22
C ASN A 81 -1.63 7.30 1.36
N SER A 82 -2.34 7.89 2.33
CA SER A 82 -2.84 7.23 3.52
C SER A 82 -3.78 6.05 3.26
N GLY A 83 -4.46 5.99 2.11
CA GLY A 83 -5.32 4.85 1.79
C GLY A 83 -4.58 3.52 1.59
N TYR A 84 -3.24 3.52 1.54
CA TYR A 84 -2.41 2.31 1.56
C TYR A 84 -1.85 1.95 2.96
N GLN A 85 -2.17 2.72 4.01
CA GLN A 85 -1.76 2.40 5.39
C GLN A 85 -2.21 1.01 5.88
N PRO A 86 -3.41 0.51 5.53
CA PRO A 86 -3.82 -0.85 5.92
C PRO A 86 -2.86 -1.90 5.37
N LEU A 87 -2.59 -1.85 4.05
CA LEU A 87 -1.67 -2.77 3.38
C LEU A 87 -0.28 -2.75 4.02
N ALA A 88 0.22 -1.56 4.33
CA ALA A 88 1.51 -1.38 5.03
C ALA A 88 1.49 -1.98 6.44
N ALA A 89 0.43 -1.74 7.22
CA ALA A 89 0.28 -2.28 8.56
C ALA A 89 0.21 -3.81 8.55
N THR A 90 -0.62 -4.40 7.68
CA THR A 90 -0.75 -5.85 7.55
C THR A 90 0.57 -6.50 7.13
N LEU A 91 1.32 -5.89 6.21
CA LEU A 91 2.65 -6.38 5.83
C LEU A 91 3.68 -6.24 6.95
N GLY A 92 3.57 -5.23 7.83
CA GLY A 92 4.43 -5.08 9.01
C GLY A 92 4.22 -6.15 10.10
N GLU A 93 3.16 -6.95 9.98
CA GLU A 93 2.87 -8.07 10.90
C GLU A 93 3.39 -9.42 10.38
N VAL A 94 4.05 -9.44 9.22
CA VAL A 94 4.74 -10.63 8.68
C VAL A 94 5.77 -11.13 9.69
N GLY A 95 5.81 -12.45 9.89
CA GLY A 95 6.66 -13.10 10.90
C GLY A 95 6.17 -12.97 12.36
N ARG A 96 5.15 -12.13 12.63
CA ARG A 96 4.52 -12.01 13.97
C ARG A 96 3.16 -12.70 14.06
N VAL A 97 2.38 -12.61 12.99
CA VAL A 97 1.06 -13.21 12.88
C VAL A 97 1.11 -14.43 11.97
N SER A 98 0.30 -15.46 12.27
CA SER A 98 0.21 -16.65 11.43
C SER A 98 -0.25 -16.31 10.01
N GLU A 99 0.35 -16.96 9.01
CA GLU A 99 0.16 -16.65 7.60
C GLU A 99 -1.31 -16.76 7.12
N ASP A 100 -2.12 -17.66 7.69
CA ASP A 100 -3.57 -17.77 7.40
C ASP A 100 -4.33 -16.45 7.62
N HIS A 101 -4.02 -15.75 8.72
CA HIS A 101 -4.67 -14.48 9.05
C HIS A 101 -4.19 -13.35 8.13
N LEU A 102 -2.90 -13.33 7.81
CA LEU A 102 -2.30 -12.37 6.90
C LEU A 102 -2.88 -12.51 5.49
N VAL A 103 -2.98 -13.74 4.96
CA VAL A 103 -3.45 -14.00 3.59
C VAL A 103 -4.86 -13.42 3.36
N ARG A 104 -5.80 -13.58 4.29
CA ARG A 104 -7.16 -13.03 4.12
C ARG A 104 -7.18 -11.51 4.10
N ALA A 105 -6.43 -10.85 4.99
CA ALA A 105 -6.35 -9.39 5.04
C ALA A 105 -5.67 -8.84 3.77
N LEU A 106 -4.52 -9.40 3.40
CA LEU A 106 -3.76 -9.01 2.22
C LEU A 106 -4.57 -9.17 0.92
N GLN A 107 -5.40 -10.20 0.81
CA GLN A 107 -6.31 -10.36 -0.34
C GLN A 107 -7.34 -9.22 -0.44
N GLN A 108 -7.93 -8.79 0.67
CA GLN A 108 -8.89 -7.70 0.71
C GLN A 108 -8.22 -6.37 0.32
N GLU A 109 -7.07 -6.09 0.92
CA GLU A 109 -6.32 -4.85 0.72
C GLU A 109 -5.78 -4.72 -0.71
N CYS A 110 -5.42 -5.84 -1.34
CA CYS A 110 -4.97 -5.86 -2.73
C CYS A 110 -6.09 -6.00 -3.77
N ALA A 111 -7.32 -6.33 -3.37
CA ALA A 111 -8.48 -6.29 -4.26
C ALA A 111 -8.98 -4.84 -4.47
N HIS A 112 -8.96 -4.03 -3.41
CA HIS A 112 -9.32 -2.62 -3.45
C HIS A 112 -8.20 -1.76 -2.84
N PRO A 113 -7.04 -1.69 -3.53
CA PRO A 113 -5.92 -0.90 -3.05
C PRO A 113 -6.34 0.57 -3.02
N ASN A 114 -6.08 1.26 -1.91
CA ASN A 114 -6.49 2.65 -1.67
C ASN A 114 -7.98 2.86 -1.35
N ALA A 115 -8.75 1.80 -1.10
CA ALA A 115 -10.01 1.98 -0.40
C ALA A 115 -9.67 2.53 0.98
N ALA A 116 -9.85 3.84 1.17
CA ALA A 116 -9.73 4.47 2.47
C ALA A 116 -10.46 3.57 3.46
N SER A 117 -9.76 3.10 4.49
CA SER A 117 -10.43 2.51 5.65
C SER A 117 -11.23 3.63 6.27
N GLY A 118 -12.41 3.89 5.71
CA GLY A 118 -13.43 4.70 6.34
C GLY A 118 -13.62 4.11 7.74
N PRO A 119 -13.76 4.95 8.77
CA PRO A 119 -14.01 4.44 10.11
C PRO A 119 -15.19 3.46 10.02
N LEU A 120 -15.01 2.26 10.58
CA LEU A 120 -16.10 1.32 10.86
C LEU A 120 -17.02 1.98 11.88
N LEU A 121 -17.80 2.98 11.45
CA LEU A 121 -18.89 3.54 12.23
C LEU A 121 -20.08 2.59 12.03
N PRO A 122 -20.61 1.96 13.08
CA PRO A 122 -21.84 1.19 12.97
C PRO A 122 -22.96 2.13 12.56
N SER A 123 -23.65 1.82 11.45
CA SER A 123 -24.90 2.47 11.10
C SER A 123 -25.90 2.23 12.23
N SER A 124 -26.25 3.29 12.94
CA SER A 124 -27.38 3.35 13.87
C SER A 124 -28.45 4.26 13.27
#